data_AF-A0A0K8VKV5-F1
#
_entry.id   AF-A0A0K8VKV5-F1
#
_cell.length_a   1.000
_cell.length_b   1.000
_cell.length_c   1.000
_cell.angle_alpha   90.00
_cell.angle_beta   90.00
_cell.angle_gamma   90.00
#
_symmetry.space_group_name_H-M   'P 1'
#
loop_
_entity.id
_entity.type
_entity.pdbx_description
1 polymer ?
#
loop_
_entity_poly.entity_id
_entity_poly.type
_entity_poly.pdbx_seq_one_letter_code
_entity_poly.pdbx_strand_id
1 'polypeptide(L)'
;MQRFTKCWAYYNIYCRKYSQQINVNMKYLNVAEKNDAAKTIAGLLSNGTSTRREGYSVYNKIYDFETEVGGRKSKMVMTSVSGHLLQLEFVGIYRRWKEVDPQVLFTAPVQKTCKENFKPILRTLEREVRSCNGLIIWTDCDREGENIGYEIIDVCRKVKPSIKVYRAVFSEITKASVRRALRELKEPNKRLSDAVDVRTELDLRTGAAITRFQTMRLQRLFPEKIADNLISYGSCQIPTLGFVVERYKEIEAFVSEPFWKLKVLHTIGDLTVDFLWARNRLFDKAACEDYLLLCLADPKAKVIDVITKIKHKWRPTPLDTVEMEKLSSRKLKISAKETMTIAEKLYSKGIISYPRTETNQFSKDIDLSSLIEQLTAHPDWGTFAQRVNEWGANPRNGNKSDQAHPPIHPTKLVTDLHGNDARVYELICRHFLACVSKDAVGSETVVNISVAGEMFTATGLCIHERNYLDVFIYEKWNAKQIHKYERGNFFR
;
A
#
# COMPACT_ATOMS: atom_id res chain seq x y z
N MET A 1 -55.15 -16.52 -53.94
CA MET A 1 -53.81 -17.04 -53.56
C MET A 1 -52.63 -16.13 -53.91
N GLN A 2 -52.69 -15.25 -54.93
CA GLN A 2 -51.56 -14.37 -55.33
C GLN A 2 -51.37 -13.06 -54.53
N ARG A 3 -52.32 -12.64 -53.69
CA ARG A 3 -52.18 -11.43 -52.84
C ARG A 3 -51.45 -11.68 -51.50
N PHE A 4 -51.46 -12.93 -51.01
CA PHE A 4 -50.79 -13.29 -49.74
C PHE A 4 -49.27 -13.43 -49.88
N THR A 5 -48.78 -13.87 -51.04
CA THR A 5 -47.34 -14.05 -51.30
C THR A 5 -46.58 -12.73 -51.44
N LYS A 6 -47.21 -11.65 -51.96
CA LYS A 6 -46.57 -10.32 -52.03
C LYS A 6 -46.42 -9.65 -50.65
N CYS A 7 -47.36 -9.87 -49.73
CA CYS A 7 -47.29 -9.30 -48.38
C CYS A 7 -46.20 -9.98 -47.53
N TRP A 8 -46.01 -11.30 -47.69
CA TRP A 8 -44.95 -12.06 -47.00
C TRP A 8 -43.54 -11.74 -47.52
N ALA A 9 -43.40 -11.43 -48.82
CA ALA A 9 -42.14 -10.97 -49.40
C ALA A 9 -41.75 -9.57 -48.91
N TYR A 10 -42.70 -8.65 -48.79
CA TYR A 10 -42.44 -7.31 -48.23
C TYR A 10 -42.12 -7.37 -46.72
N TYR A 11 -42.80 -8.21 -45.93
CA TYR A 11 -42.48 -8.41 -44.52
C TYR A 11 -41.08 -9.02 -44.32
N ASN A 12 -40.69 -10.01 -45.14
CA ASN A 12 -39.34 -10.59 -45.08
C ASN A 12 -38.24 -9.64 -45.57
N ILE A 13 -38.51 -8.76 -46.53
CA ILE A 13 -37.56 -7.71 -46.95
C ILE A 13 -37.44 -6.62 -45.88
N TYR A 14 -38.53 -6.25 -45.22
CA TYR A 14 -38.51 -5.29 -44.11
C TYR A 14 -37.81 -5.86 -42.87
N CYS A 15 -38.06 -7.13 -42.53
CA CYS A 15 -37.37 -7.86 -41.46
C CYS A 15 -35.91 -8.16 -41.79
N ARG A 16 -35.54 -8.46 -43.05
CA ARG A 16 -34.12 -8.59 -43.47
C ARG A 16 -33.39 -7.25 -43.51
N LYS A 17 -34.03 -6.15 -43.89
CA LYS A 17 -33.44 -4.80 -43.78
C LYS A 17 -33.27 -4.37 -42.33
N TYR A 18 -34.20 -4.73 -41.43
CA TYR A 18 -34.05 -4.50 -39.99
C TYR A 18 -33.03 -5.45 -39.33
N SER A 19 -32.92 -6.71 -39.78
CA SER A 19 -31.93 -7.65 -39.23
C SER A 19 -30.51 -7.41 -39.75
N GLN A 20 -30.34 -6.76 -40.89
CA GLN A 20 -29.04 -6.34 -41.43
C GLN A 20 -28.57 -4.96 -40.92
N GLN A 21 -29.38 -4.25 -40.13
CA GLN A 21 -29.04 -2.93 -39.57
C GLN A 21 -28.65 -2.91 -38.08
N ILE A 22 -28.53 -4.06 -37.41
CA ILE A 22 -28.02 -4.14 -36.03
C ILE A 22 -26.66 -4.86 -36.01
N ASN A 23 -25.74 -4.40 -36.85
CA ASN A 23 -24.31 -4.65 -36.67
C ASN A 23 -23.61 -3.31 -36.41
N VAL A 24 -24.18 -2.50 -35.52
CA VAL A 24 -23.44 -1.39 -34.93
C VAL A 24 -22.39 -2.03 -34.03
N ASN A 25 -21.21 -2.30 -34.57
CA ASN A 25 -20.03 -2.68 -33.80
C ASN A 25 -19.83 -1.59 -32.75
N MET A 26 -20.29 -1.87 -31.53
CA MET A 26 -20.25 -0.92 -30.42
C MET A 26 -18.80 -0.51 -30.19
N LYS A 27 -18.54 0.79 -30.16
CA LYS A 27 -17.21 1.33 -29.93
C LYS A 27 -17.12 1.95 -28.54
N TYR A 28 -16.18 1.51 -27.73
CA TYR A 28 -15.97 2.03 -26.37
C TYR A 28 -14.65 2.76 -26.26
N LEU A 29 -14.69 3.99 -25.75
CA LEU A 29 -13.50 4.67 -25.26
C LEU A 29 -13.17 4.10 -23.88
N ASN A 30 -11.95 3.65 -23.68
CA ASN A 30 -11.47 3.11 -22.42
C ASN A 30 -10.31 3.98 -21.95
N VAL A 31 -10.34 4.46 -20.71
CA VAL A 31 -9.33 5.42 -20.22
C VAL A 31 -8.77 4.96 -18.89
N ALA A 32 -7.48 4.61 -18.88
CA ALA A 32 -6.73 4.27 -17.66
C ALA A 32 -6.01 5.49 -17.08
N GLU A 33 -5.53 5.38 -15.84
CA GLU A 33 -4.86 6.49 -15.13
C GLU A 33 -3.47 6.83 -15.68
N LYS A 34 -2.74 5.82 -16.18
CA LYS A 34 -1.37 5.94 -16.70
C LYS A 34 -1.22 5.07 -17.95
N ASN A 35 -0.27 5.44 -18.82
CA ASN A 35 -0.07 4.73 -20.09
C ASN A 35 0.35 3.26 -19.91
N ASP A 36 1.16 2.96 -18.90
CA ASP A 36 1.58 1.57 -18.62
C ASP A 36 0.40 0.69 -18.23
N ALA A 37 -0.54 1.20 -17.43
CA ALA A 37 -1.77 0.49 -17.11
C ALA A 37 -2.63 0.27 -18.37
N ALA A 38 -2.81 1.31 -19.20
CA ALA A 38 -3.53 1.17 -20.48
C ALA A 38 -2.92 0.09 -21.39
N LYS A 39 -1.59 0.09 -21.52
CA LYS A 39 -0.83 -0.90 -22.31
C LYS A 39 -1.05 -2.32 -21.77
N THR A 40 -0.89 -2.52 -20.46
CA THR A 40 -1.01 -3.83 -19.82
C THR A 40 -2.46 -4.35 -19.94
N ILE A 41 -3.46 -3.52 -19.63
CA ILE A 41 -4.88 -3.89 -19.72
C ILE A 41 -5.25 -4.24 -21.17
N ALA A 42 -4.86 -3.41 -22.14
CA ALA A 42 -5.11 -3.68 -23.56
C ALA A 42 -4.45 -5.00 -24.01
N GLY A 43 -3.20 -5.25 -23.61
CA GLY A 43 -2.50 -6.50 -23.92
C GLY A 43 -3.21 -7.73 -23.35
N LEU A 44 -3.70 -7.67 -22.11
CA LEU A 44 -4.42 -8.77 -21.47
C LEU A 44 -5.79 -9.04 -22.09
N LEU A 45 -6.55 -7.99 -22.40
CA LEU A 45 -7.89 -8.10 -23.00
C LEU A 45 -7.84 -8.54 -24.47
N SER A 46 -6.81 -8.10 -25.21
CA SER A 46 -6.60 -8.49 -26.62
C SER A 46 -5.82 -9.79 -26.81
N ASN A 47 -5.30 -10.40 -25.74
CA ASN A 47 -4.30 -11.48 -25.83
C ASN A 47 -3.08 -11.09 -26.71
N GLY A 48 -2.64 -9.83 -26.60
CA GLY A 48 -1.47 -9.31 -27.31
C GLY A 48 -1.72 -8.83 -28.74
N THR A 49 -2.96 -8.91 -29.26
CA THR A 49 -3.27 -8.52 -30.65
C THR A 49 -3.68 -7.05 -30.79
N SER A 50 -3.57 -6.24 -29.74
CA SER A 50 -3.90 -4.81 -29.81
C SER A 50 -2.99 -4.05 -30.78
N THR A 51 -3.57 -3.19 -31.61
CA THR A 51 -2.83 -2.30 -32.49
C THR A 51 -2.58 -0.97 -31.80
N ARG A 52 -1.31 -0.57 -31.71
CA ARG A 52 -0.91 0.73 -31.15
C ARG A 52 -1.04 1.84 -32.19
N ARG A 53 -1.56 2.99 -31.77
CA ARG A 53 -1.53 4.25 -32.53
C ARG A 53 -1.24 5.45 -31.63
N GLU A 54 -0.99 6.58 -32.27
CA GLU A 54 -0.58 7.81 -31.58
C GLU A 54 -1.78 8.70 -31.18
N GLY A 55 -1.70 9.24 -29.96
CA GLY A 55 -2.53 10.34 -29.49
C GLY A 55 -1.90 11.69 -29.85
N TYR A 56 -2.46 12.79 -29.34
CA TYR A 56 -1.77 14.09 -29.41
C TYR A 56 -0.67 14.22 -28.35
N SER A 57 -0.78 13.49 -27.23
CA SER A 57 0.31 13.37 -26.25
C SER A 57 1.30 12.30 -26.71
N VAL A 58 2.60 12.62 -26.69
CA VAL A 58 3.66 11.67 -27.04
C VAL A 58 3.82 10.55 -26.00
N TYR A 59 3.27 10.71 -24.79
CA TYR A 59 3.39 9.74 -23.69
C TYR A 59 2.15 8.84 -23.55
N ASN A 60 0.99 9.31 -24.02
CA ASN A 60 -0.29 8.60 -23.87
C ASN A 60 -0.71 8.01 -25.22
N LYS A 61 -0.39 6.74 -25.41
CA LYS A 61 -0.69 5.98 -26.62
C LYS A 61 -2.13 5.48 -26.60
N ILE A 62 -2.59 5.10 -27.78
CA ILE A 62 -3.89 4.47 -27.94
C ILE A 62 -3.69 3.04 -28.43
N TYR A 63 -4.45 2.11 -27.87
CA TYR A 63 -4.41 0.68 -28.14
C TYR A 63 -5.79 0.23 -28.60
N ASP A 64 -5.95 -0.02 -29.89
CA ASP A 64 -7.20 -0.49 -30.47
C ASP A 64 -7.24 -2.02 -30.52
N PHE A 65 -8.35 -2.61 -30.11
CA PHE A 65 -8.58 -4.06 -30.18
C PHE A 65 -10.07 -4.39 -30.20
N GLU A 66 -10.41 -5.64 -30.49
CA GLU A 66 -11.77 -6.14 -30.38
C GLU A 66 -11.89 -7.11 -29.20
N THR A 67 -12.98 -7.00 -28.45
CA THR A 67 -13.30 -7.93 -27.37
C THR A 67 -14.81 -7.99 -27.17
N GLU A 68 -15.27 -8.92 -26.34
CA GLU A 68 -16.69 -9.03 -26.00
C GLU A 68 -17.03 -8.14 -24.81
N VAL A 69 -18.06 -7.31 -24.96
CA VAL A 69 -18.61 -6.48 -23.88
C VAL A 69 -20.11 -6.74 -23.83
N GLY A 70 -20.60 -7.31 -22.71
CA GLY A 70 -22.01 -7.64 -22.53
C GLY A 70 -22.57 -8.59 -23.61
N GLY A 71 -21.82 -9.64 -23.97
CA GLY A 71 -22.26 -10.61 -24.99
C GLY A 71 -22.10 -10.13 -26.43
N ARG A 72 -21.53 -8.94 -26.67
CA ARG A 72 -21.41 -8.34 -28.01
C ARG A 72 -19.98 -8.01 -28.36
N LYS A 73 -19.55 -8.46 -29.55
CA LYS A 73 -18.26 -8.08 -30.11
C LYS A 73 -18.20 -6.56 -30.30
N SER A 74 -17.21 -5.93 -29.69
CA SER A 74 -17.11 -4.48 -29.58
C SER A 74 -15.68 -4.01 -29.88
N LYS A 75 -15.56 -2.82 -30.46
CA LYS A 75 -14.26 -2.16 -30.69
C LYS A 75 -13.87 -1.38 -29.45
N MET A 76 -12.67 -1.61 -28.97
CA MET A 76 -12.11 -0.97 -27.78
C MET A 76 -11.04 0.02 -28.21
N VAL A 77 -11.18 1.27 -27.80
CA VAL A 77 -10.16 2.31 -27.93
C VAL A 77 -9.58 2.57 -26.55
N MET A 78 -8.49 1.89 -26.19
CA MET A 78 -7.85 2.06 -24.89
C MET A 78 -6.80 3.15 -24.94
N THR A 79 -6.92 4.16 -24.09
CA THR A 79 -5.93 5.24 -23.92
C THR A 79 -5.73 5.51 -22.43
N SER A 80 -4.98 6.54 -22.09
CA SER A 80 -4.71 6.93 -20.70
C SER A 80 -4.67 8.44 -20.51
N VAL A 81 -4.87 8.84 -19.24
CA VAL A 81 -4.37 10.11 -18.73
C VAL A 81 -3.00 9.92 -18.06
N SER A 82 -2.52 10.91 -17.33
CA SER A 82 -1.24 10.87 -16.61
C SER A 82 -1.45 11.34 -15.16
N GLY A 83 -2.35 10.66 -14.44
CA GLY A 83 -2.91 11.14 -13.17
C GLY A 83 -3.99 12.21 -13.39
N HIS A 84 -4.14 13.14 -12.44
CA HIS A 84 -5.08 14.26 -12.54
C HIS A 84 -4.86 15.09 -13.80
N LEU A 85 -5.92 15.24 -14.58
CA LEU A 85 -6.00 16.04 -15.80
C LEU A 85 -6.27 17.51 -15.47
N LEU A 86 -7.05 17.74 -14.41
CA LEU A 86 -7.48 19.06 -13.98
C LEU A 86 -6.84 19.45 -12.64
N GLN A 87 -6.60 20.75 -12.46
CA GLN A 87 -6.18 21.31 -11.17
C GLN A 87 -7.20 22.35 -10.71
N LEU A 88 -7.58 22.30 -9.43
CA LEU A 88 -8.38 23.34 -8.80
C LEU A 88 -7.52 24.57 -8.49
N GLU A 89 -7.98 25.75 -8.91
CA GLU A 89 -7.28 27.02 -8.68
C GLU A 89 -8.27 28.18 -8.48
N PHE A 90 -7.83 29.23 -7.79
CA PHE A 90 -8.59 30.46 -7.66
C PHE A 90 -8.80 31.16 -9.02
N VAL A 91 -9.88 31.91 -9.17
CA VAL A 91 -10.19 32.68 -10.39
C VAL A 91 -9.55 34.07 -10.34
N GLY A 92 -9.05 34.57 -11.48
CA GLY A 92 -8.68 35.99 -11.65
C GLY A 92 -7.72 36.55 -10.60
N ILE A 93 -8.09 37.69 -9.99
CA ILE A 93 -7.27 38.44 -9.02
C ILE A 93 -6.86 37.61 -7.80
N TYR A 94 -7.66 36.60 -7.42
CA TYR A 94 -7.42 35.80 -6.23
C TYR A 94 -6.17 34.90 -6.35
N ARG A 95 -5.61 34.74 -7.56
CA ARG A 95 -4.30 34.10 -7.77
C ARG A 95 -3.13 34.95 -7.29
N ARG A 96 -3.30 36.28 -7.26
CA ARG A 96 -2.22 37.25 -7.02
C ARG A 96 -2.10 37.54 -5.53
N TRP A 97 -0.96 37.17 -4.95
CA TRP A 97 -0.76 37.17 -3.49
C TRP A 97 -0.87 38.55 -2.84
N LYS A 98 -0.42 39.60 -3.55
CA LYS A 98 -0.34 40.98 -3.02
C LYS A 98 -1.58 41.81 -3.31
N GLU A 99 -2.56 41.26 -4.04
CA GLU A 99 -3.72 42.03 -4.52
C GLU A 99 -4.99 41.80 -3.71
N VAL A 100 -5.03 40.77 -2.86
CA VAL A 100 -6.21 40.44 -2.05
C VAL A 100 -5.79 40.10 -0.62
N ASP A 101 -6.64 40.43 0.34
CA ASP A 101 -6.48 39.97 1.72
C ASP A 101 -6.57 38.42 1.76
N PRO A 102 -5.62 37.69 2.36
CA PRO A 102 -5.69 36.23 2.45
C PRO A 102 -7.00 35.68 3.04
N GLN A 103 -7.70 36.43 3.90
CA GLN A 103 -8.98 36.02 4.48
C GLN A 103 -10.07 35.79 3.41
N VAL A 104 -10.05 36.53 2.29
CA VAL A 104 -11.09 36.35 1.26
C VAL A 104 -10.97 35.01 0.53
N LEU A 105 -9.84 34.30 0.64
CA LEU A 105 -9.61 33.02 -0.02
C LEU A 105 -10.49 31.88 0.54
N PHE A 106 -11.06 32.04 1.74
CA PHE A 106 -12.02 31.08 2.28
C PHE A 106 -13.34 31.03 1.50
N THR A 107 -13.73 32.12 0.83
CA THR A 107 -14.97 32.21 0.04
C THR A 107 -14.74 32.52 -1.43
N ALA A 108 -13.51 32.84 -1.84
CA ALA A 108 -13.17 33.18 -3.22
C ALA A 108 -13.58 32.06 -4.22
N PRO A 109 -14.02 32.43 -5.44
CA PRO A 109 -14.36 31.47 -6.46
C PRO A 109 -13.14 30.65 -6.90
N VAL A 110 -13.35 29.34 -7.05
CA VAL A 110 -12.38 28.37 -7.55
C VAL A 110 -12.92 27.69 -8.81
N GLN A 111 -12.02 27.26 -9.68
CA GLN A 111 -12.37 26.52 -10.89
C GLN A 111 -11.33 25.44 -11.18
N LYS A 112 -11.77 24.34 -11.81
CA LYS A 112 -10.88 23.31 -12.33
C LYS A 112 -10.38 23.72 -13.72
N THR A 113 -9.07 23.74 -13.92
CA THR A 113 -8.44 24.02 -15.23
C THR A 113 -7.46 22.94 -15.65
N CYS A 114 -7.35 22.73 -16.96
CA CYS A 114 -6.37 21.83 -17.55
C CYS A 114 -5.07 22.60 -17.81
N LYS A 115 -3.95 22.12 -17.27
CA LYS A 115 -2.64 22.71 -17.56
C LYS A 115 -2.25 22.53 -19.02
N GLU A 116 -1.38 23.41 -19.52
CA GLU A 116 -0.89 23.38 -20.91
C GLU A 116 -0.30 22.02 -21.31
N ASN A 117 0.50 21.42 -20.43
CA ASN A 117 1.16 20.12 -20.67
C ASN A 117 0.15 18.95 -20.80
N PHE A 118 -1.07 19.09 -20.28
CA PHE A 118 -2.11 18.06 -20.37
C PHE A 118 -3.16 18.32 -21.46
N LYS A 119 -3.16 19.50 -22.10
CA LYS A 119 -4.06 19.80 -23.23
C LYS A 119 -4.00 18.77 -24.37
N PRO A 120 -2.84 18.18 -24.74
CA PRO A 120 -2.81 17.13 -25.74
C PRO A 120 -3.60 15.87 -25.33
N ILE A 121 -3.59 15.51 -24.05
CA ILE A 121 -4.39 14.40 -23.53
C ILE A 121 -5.88 14.75 -23.65
N LEU A 122 -6.27 15.94 -23.19
CA LEU A 122 -7.65 16.43 -23.28
C LEU A 122 -8.18 16.39 -24.72
N ARG A 123 -7.42 16.93 -25.69
CA ARG A 123 -7.78 16.89 -27.12
C ARG A 123 -7.91 15.46 -27.66
N THR A 124 -7.13 14.53 -27.13
CA THR A 124 -7.22 13.11 -27.52
C THR A 124 -8.54 12.52 -27.02
N LEU A 125 -8.92 12.77 -25.77
CA LEU A 125 -10.20 12.32 -25.21
C LEU A 125 -11.38 12.89 -26.02
N GLU A 126 -11.36 14.20 -26.29
CA GLU A 126 -12.38 14.89 -27.08
C GLU A 126 -12.49 14.36 -28.52
N ARG A 127 -11.36 14.00 -29.14
CA ARG A 127 -11.34 13.40 -30.48
C ARG A 127 -11.98 12.01 -30.47
N GLU A 128 -11.55 11.14 -29.56
CA GLU A 128 -11.94 9.73 -29.57
C GLU A 128 -13.40 9.53 -29.18
N VAL A 129 -13.88 10.29 -28.20
CA VAL A 129 -15.25 10.15 -27.66
C VAL A 129 -16.33 10.38 -28.72
N ARG A 130 -16.08 11.24 -29.72
CA ARG A 130 -17.03 11.55 -30.81
C ARG A 130 -17.53 10.29 -31.52
N SER A 131 -16.61 9.36 -31.77
CA SER A 131 -16.88 8.11 -32.49
C SER A 131 -17.34 6.95 -31.60
N CYS A 132 -17.34 7.13 -30.27
CA CYS A 132 -17.63 6.05 -29.32
C CYS A 132 -19.10 6.08 -28.85
N ASN A 133 -19.65 4.89 -28.58
CA ASN A 133 -21.01 4.68 -28.05
C ASN A 133 -21.03 4.64 -26.52
N GLY A 134 -19.89 4.33 -25.88
CA GLY A 134 -19.74 4.34 -24.43
C GLY A 134 -18.32 4.70 -24.00
N LEU A 135 -18.19 5.05 -22.73
CA LEU A 135 -16.94 5.33 -22.02
C LEU A 135 -16.79 4.34 -20.87
N ILE A 136 -15.64 3.70 -20.75
CA ILE A 136 -15.30 2.79 -19.65
C ILE A 136 -14.08 3.36 -18.92
N ILE A 137 -14.26 3.67 -17.64
CA ILE A 137 -13.21 4.19 -16.77
C ILE A 137 -12.40 3.02 -16.18
N TRP A 138 -11.09 3.07 -16.41
CA TRP A 138 -10.08 2.10 -15.97
C TRP A 138 -9.00 2.75 -15.08
N THR A 139 -9.33 3.86 -14.43
CA THR A 139 -8.46 4.47 -13.41
C THR A 139 -8.30 3.54 -12.21
N ASP A 140 -7.30 3.77 -11.37
CA ASP A 140 -7.09 2.90 -10.21
C ASP A 140 -8.31 2.99 -9.26
N CYS A 141 -8.59 1.90 -8.53
CA CYS A 141 -9.85 1.76 -7.78
C CYS A 141 -9.80 2.33 -6.36
N ASP A 142 -9.16 3.49 -6.20
CA ASP A 142 -9.17 4.29 -4.98
C ASP A 142 -9.98 5.59 -5.15
N ARG A 143 -9.97 6.45 -4.13
CA ARG A 143 -10.70 7.73 -4.18
C ARG A 143 -10.15 8.67 -5.26
N GLU A 144 -8.83 8.75 -5.40
CA GLU A 144 -8.18 9.63 -6.38
C GLU A 144 -8.49 9.17 -7.81
N GLY A 145 -8.37 7.88 -8.09
CA GLY A 145 -8.72 7.30 -9.39
C GLY A 145 -10.21 7.47 -9.73
N GLU A 146 -11.11 7.44 -8.75
CA GLU A 146 -12.53 7.75 -8.98
C GLU A 146 -12.71 9.25 -9.34
N ASN A 147 -11.99 10.16 -8.68
CA ASN A 147 -12.02 11.59 -9.00
C ASN A 147 -11.47 11.88 -10.41
N ILE A 148 -10.34 11.27 -10.78
CA ILE A 148 -9.77 11.33 -12.14
C ILE A 148 -10.78 10.78 -13.16
N GLY A 149 -11.48 9.69 -12.81
CA GLY A 149 -12.59 9.15 -13.59
C GLY A 149 -13.64 10.20 -13.91
N TYR A 150 -14.05 11.01 -12.93
CA TYR A 150 -14.98 12.12 -13.14
C TYR A 150 -14.41 13.27 -13.97
N GLU A 151 -13.12 13.58 -13.85
CA GLU A 151 -12.47 14.56 -14.75
C GLU A 151 -12.55 14.11 -16.22
N ILE A 152 -12.31 12.81 -16.48
CA ILE A 152 -12.43 12.22 -17.82
C ILE A 152 -13.88 12.27 -18.31
N ILE A 153 -14.84 11.93 -17.43
CA ILE A 153 -16.28 11.96 -17.73
C ILE A 153 -16.70 13.37 -18.13
N ASP A 154 -16.30 14.39 -17.38
CA ASP A 154 -16.65 15.79 -17.63
C ASP A 154 -16.12 16.27 -18.99
N VAL A 155 -14.86 15.94 -19.31
CA VAL A 155 -14.26 16.24 -20.62
C VAL A 155 -15.04 15.55 -21.74
N CYS A 156 -15.36 14.25 -21.58
CA CYS A 156 -16.06 13.48 -22.58
C CYS A 156 -17.51 13.95 -22.79
N ARG A 157 -18.22 14.28 -21.71
CA ARG A 157 -19.63 14.73 -21.75
C ARG A 157 -19.77 16.14 -22.32
N LYS A 158 -18.76 17.01 -22.20
CA LYS A 158 -18.73 18.30 -22.93
C LYS A 158 -18.84 18.12 -24.45
N VAL A 159 -18.27 17.03 -24.99
CA VAL A 159 -18.33 16.72 -26.41
C VAL A 159 -19.55 15.88 -26.78
N LYS A 160 -19.91 14.91 -25.92
CA LYS A 160 -21.04 14.00 -26.15
C LYS A 160 -21.86 13.81 -24.87
N PRO A 161 -22.83 14.69 -24.58
CA PRO A 161 -23.57 14.67 -23.31
C PRO A 161 -24.31 13.35 -23.02
N SER A 162 -24.78 12.67 -24.07
CA SER A 162 -25.54 11.42 -23.98
C SER A 162 -24.68 10.15 -23.89
N ILE A 163 -23.36 10.26 -23.73
CA ILE A 163 -22.50 9.07 -23.70
C ILE A 163 -22.77 8.23 -22.44
N LYS A 164 -22.93 6.91 -22.64
CA LYS A 164 -23.04 5.96 -21.53
C LYS A 164 -21.69 5.78 -20.87
N VAL A 165 -21.65 5.82 -19.55
CA VAL A 165 -20.41 5.75 -18.76
C VAL A 165 -20.47 4.52 -17.87
N TYR A 166 -19.36 3.77 -17.85
CA TYR A 166 -19.17 2.59 -17.03
C TYR A 166 -17.85 2.69 -16.26
N ARG A 167 -17.76 1.97 -15.16
CA ARG A 167 -16.59 1.85 -14.30
C ARG A 167 -16.15 0.39 -14.21
N ALA A 168 -14.92 0.12 -14.63
CA ALA A 168 -14.28 -1.17 -14.40
C ALA A 168 -13.66 -1.17 -12.98
N VAL A 169 -13.97 -2.19 -12.18
CA VAL A 169 -13.47 -2.33 -10.80
C VAL A 169 -12.51 -3.53 -10.73
N PHE A 170 -11.28 -3.28 -10.30
CA PHE A 170 -10.21 -4.27 -10.23
C PHE A 170 -9.20 -3.90 -9.14
N SER A 171 -8.53 -4.92 -8.58
CA SER A 171 -7.53 -4.75 -7.51
C SER A 171 -6.14 -5.25 -7.92
N GLU A 172 -6.01 -5.69 -9.16
CA GLU A 172 -4.79 -6.19 -9.79
C GLU A 172 -4.96 -6.16 -11.32
N ILE A 173 -3.85 -6.02 -12.04
CA ILE A 173 -3.84 -6.02 -13.51
C ILE A 173 -3.43 -7.42 -14.01
N THR A 174 -4.29 -8.40 -13.73
CA THR A 174 -4.14 -9.79 -14.19
C THR A 174 -5.20 -10.12 -15.25
N LYS A 175 -4.95 -11.14 -16.07
CA LYS A 175 -5.88 -11.59 -17.13
C LYS A 175 -7.27 -11.93 -16.58
N ALA A 176 -7.32 -12.59 -15.42
CA ALA A 176 -8.57 -12.96 -14.77
C ALA A 176 -9.31 -11.72 -14.24
N SER A 177 -8.59 -10.84 -13.54
CA SER A 177 -9.15 -9.63 -12.93
C SER A 177 -9.74 -8.67 -13.97
N VAL A 178 -8.98 -8.30 -15.02
CA VAL A 178 -9.47 -7.34 -16.03
C VAL A 178 -10.64 -7.88 -16.84
N ARG A 179 -10.72 -9.19 -17.05
CA ARG A 179 -11.87 -9.82 -17.73
C ARG A 179 -13.10 -9.85 -16.86
N ARG A 180 -12.95 -10.15 -15.57
CA ARG A 180 -14.05 -10.05 -14.61
C ARG A 180 -14.57 -8.61 -14.55
N ALA A 181 -13.67 -7.63 -14.42
CA ALA A 181 -14.01 -6.21 -14.40
C ALA A 181 -14.79 -5.76 -15.66
N LEU A 182 -14.45 -6.28 -16.84
CA LEU A 182 -15.15 -5.97 -18.09
C LEU A 182 -16.54 -6.64 -18.18
N ARG A 183 -16.74 -7.80 -17.56
CA ARG A 183 -18.05 -8.46 -17.48
C ARG A 183 -18.98 -7.81 -16.46
N GLU A 184 -18.41 -7.33 -15.36
CA GLU A 184 -19.12 -6.80 -14.19
C GLU A 184 -18.96 -5.27 -14.08
N LEU A 185 -19.13 -4.56 -15.20
CA LEU A 185 -19.04 -3.11 -15.23
C LEU A 185 -20.08 -2.48 -14.29
N LYS A 186 -19.65 -1.46 -13.53
CA LYS A 186 -20.48 -0.72 -12.58
C LYS A 186 -20.69 0.72 -13.05
N GLU A 187 -21.48 1.48 -12.30
CA GLU A 187 -21.52 2.94 -12.44
C GLU A 187 -20.38 3.59 -11.64
N PRO A 188 -19.78 4.69 -12.14
CA PRO A 188 -18.86 5.50 -11.33
C PRO A 188 -19.54 6.05 -10.08
N ASN A 189 -18.81 6.11 -8.97
CA ASN A 189 -19.30 6.52 -7.66
C ASN A 189 -18.99 7.99 -7.38
N LYS A 190 -19.99 8.86 -7.61
CA LYS A 190 -19.83 10.32 -7.43
C LYS A 190 -19.44 10.71 -6.01
N ARG A 191 -19.91 9.98 -4.99
CA ARG A 191 -19.63 10.30 -3.57
C ARG A 191 -18.13 10.20 -3.25
N LEU A 192 -17.43 9.25 -3.85
CA LEU A 192 -15.97 9.12 -3.66
C LEU A 192 -15.23 10.27 -4.34
N SER A 193 -15.64 10.64 -5.56
CA SER A 193 -15.10 11.81 -6.27
C SER A 193 -15.37 13.11 -5.50
N ASP A 194 -16.58 13.31 -4.98
CA ASP A 194 -16.96 14.49 -4.20
C ASP A 194 -16.11 14.64 -2.93
N ALA A 195 -15.80 13.53 -2.25
CA ALA A 195 -14.92 13.56 -1.09
C ALA A 195 -13.50 14.06 -1.43
N VAL A 196 -12.96 13.69 -2.60
CA VAL A 196 -11.67 14.21 -3.08
C VAL A 196 -11.77 15.68 -3.44
N ASP A 197 -12.87 16.11 -4.09
CA ASP A 197 -13.10 17.52 -4.42
C ASP A 197 -13.17 18.39 -3.16
N VAL A 198 -13.91 17.94 -2.14
CA VAL A 198 -13.99 18.61 -0.83
C VAL A 198 -12.62 18.72 -0.18
N ARG A 199 -11.86 17.62 -0.11
CA ARG A 199 -10.49 17.63 0.44
C ARG A 199 -9.59 18.61 -0.30
N THR A 200 -9.61 18.57 -1.63
CA THR A 200 -8.79 19.41 -2.51
C THR A 200 -9.11 20.89 -2.31
N GLU A 201 -10.40 21.25 -2.18
CA GLU A 201 -10.82 22.62 -1.94
C GLU A 201 -10.43 23.11 -0.52
N LEU A 202 -10.62 22.28 0.50
CA LEU A 202 -10.21 22.59 1.88
C LEU A 202 -8.71 22.84 1.97
N ASP A 203 -7.90 21.99 1.35
CA ASP A 203 -6.44 22.09 1.32
C ASP A 203 -6.00 23.35 0.55
N LEU A 204 -6.62 23.63 -0.61
CA LEU A 204 -6.33 24.84 -1.39
C LEU A 204 -6.65 26.11 -0.60
N ARG A 205 -7.86 26.21 -0.02
CA ARG A 205 -8.33 27.39 0.69
C ARG A 205 -7.51 27.66 1.95
N THR A 206 -7.42 26.65 2.82
CA THR A 206 -6.73 26.76 4.11
C THR A 206 -5.23 26.95 3.89
N GLY A 207 -4.65 26.15 3.00
CA GLY A 207 -3.24 26.22 2.65
C GLY A 207 -2.87 27.58 2.09
N ALA A 208 -3.61 28.08 1.09
CA ALA A 208 -3.32 29.38 0.48
C ALA A 208 -3.55 30.55 1.45
N ALA A 209 -4.66 30.59 2.18
CA ALA A 209 -4.97 31.68 3.11
C ALA A 209 -3.87 31.83 4.17
N ILE A 210 -3.55 30.74 4.88
CA ILE A 210 -2.61 30.79 6.00
C ILE A 210 -1.18 30.95 5.49
N THR A 211 -0.80 30.25 4.41
CA THR A 211 0.54 30.40 3.80
C THR A 211 0.80 31.84 3.37
N ARG A 212 -0.15 32.47 2.65
CA ARG A 212 0.01 33.87 2.21
C ARG A 212 0.13 34.81 3.40
N PHE A 213 -0.76 34.67 4.39
CA PHE A 213 -0.75 35.47 5.60
C PHE A 213 0.60 35.39 6.32
N GLN A 214 1.06 34.18 6.67
CA GLN A 214 2.28 34.02 7.47
C GLN A 214 3.53 34.37 6.67
N THR A 215 3.60 34.01 5.38
CA THR A 215 4.75 34.33 4.52
C THR A 215 4.89 35.85 4.39
N MET A 216 3.83 36.55 4.00
CA MET A 216 3.87 38.01 3.83
C MET A 216 4.14 38.75 5.14
N ARG A 217 3.59 38.26 6.26
CA ARG A 217 3.85 38.83 7.60
C ARG A 217 5.30 38.63 8.04
N LEU A 218 5.82 37.41 7.94
CA LEU A 218 7.16 37.06 8.43
C LEU A 218 8.27 37.63 7.54
N GLN A 219 8.06 37.73 6.23
CA GLN A 219 8.97 38.43 5.32
C GLN A 219 9.11 39.91 5.67
N ARG A 220 8.03 40.57 6.12
CA ARG A 220 8.07 41.97 6.58
C ARG A 220 8.76 42.11 7.94
N LEU A 221 8.56 41.17 8.86
CA LEU A 221 9.15 41.21 10.21
C LEU A 221 10.63 40.81 10.23
N PHE A 222 11.03 39.88 9.36
CA PHE A 222 12.38 39.30 9.33
C PHE A 222 12.96 39.31 7.91
N PRO A 223 13.10 40.48 7.27
CA PRO A 223 13.50 40.58 5.86
C PRO A 223 14.86 39.92 5.60
N GLU A 224 15.86 40.15 6.45
CA GLU A 224 17.21 39.59 6.27
C GLU A 224 17.27 38.05 6.36
N LYS A 225 16.31 37.43 7.06
CA LYS A 225 16.30 35.97 7.29
C LYS A 225 15.35 35.20 6.37
N ILE A 226 14.31 35.86 5.86
CA ILE A 226 13.14 35.19 5.26
C ILE A 226 12.73 35.82 3.92
N ALA A 227 13.38 36.89 3.43
CA ALA A 227 12.97 37.65 2.23
C ALA A 227 12.47 36.78 1.06
N ASP A 228 13.16 35.69 0.75
CA ASP A 228 12.84 34.81 -0.39
C ASP A 228 12.25 33.45 0.01
N ASN A 229 11.98 33.23 1.30
CA ASN A 229 11.51 31.94 1.81
C ASN A 229 9.98 31.87 1.84
N LEU A 230 9.44 30.85 1.19
CA LEU A 230 8.04 30.45 1.32
C LEU A 230 7.83 29.70 2.63
N ILE A 231 6.97 30.23 3.50
CA ILE A 231 6.59 29.55 4.74
C ILE A 231 5.22 28.94 4.52
N SER A 232 5.19 27.66 4.17
CA SER A 232 3.94 26.95 3.87
C SER A 232 3.19 26.51 5.12
N TYR A 233 1.87 26.53 5.02
CA TYR A 233 0.95 25.91 5.96
C TYR A 233 0.15 24.85 5.21
N GLY A 234 -0.01 23.68 5.82
CA GLY A 234 -0.92 22.64 5.38
C GLY A 234 -1.64 22.03 6.58
N SER A 235 -2.95 21.83 6.46
CA SER A 235 -3.82 21.26 7.49
C SER A 235 -3.28 19.93 8.06
N CYS A 236 -2.69 19.09 7.21
CA CYS A 236 -2.05 17.83 7.60
C CYS A 236 -0.52 17.95 7.78
N GLN A 237 0.14 18.86 7.04
CA GLN A 237 1.59 19.09 7.14
C GLN A 237 2.00 19.59 8.53
N ILE A 238 1.23 20.52 9.11
CA ILE A 238 1.54 21.14 10.41
C ILE A 238 1.45 20.16 11.58
N PRO A 239 0.38 19.36 11.79
CA PRO A 239 0.37 18.36 12.85
C PRO A 239 1.44 17.27 12.63
N THR A 240 1.77 16.95 11.37
CA THR A 240 2.88 16.02 11.07
C THR A 240 4.23 16.57 11.54
N LEU A 241 4.51 17.85 11.28
CA LEU A 241 5.68 18.53 11.86
C LEU A 241 5.60 18.58 13.39
N GLY A 242 4.38 18.72 13.93
CA GLY A 242 4.08 18.67 15.36
C GLY A 242 4.68 17.45 16.04
N PHE A 243 4.48 16.24 15.52
CA PHE A 243 5.06 15.00 16.09
C PHE A 243 6.60 15.03 16.14
N VAL A 244 7.25 15.64 15.14
CA VAL A 244 8.72 15.75 15.11
C VAL A 244 9.20 16.73 16.18
N VAL A 245 8.55 17.90 16.28
CA VAL A 245 8.90 18.94 17.26
C VAL A 245 8.60 18.48 18.68
N GLU A 246 7.49 17.77 18.88
CA GLU A 246 7.11 17.18 20.17
C GLU A 246 8.20 16.21 20.65
N ARG A 247 8.59 15.23 19.83
CA ARG A 247 9.68 14.31 20.16
C ARG A 247 11.01 15.04 20.39
N TYR A 248 11.31 16.06 19.61
CA TYR A 248 12.52 16.86 19.82
C TYR A 248 12.52 17.53 21.20
N LYS A 249 11.41 18.16 21.58
CA LYS A 249 11.26 18.79 22.91
C LYS A 249 11.26 17.78 24.06
N GLU A 250 10.68 16.60 23.87
CA GLU A 250 10.77 15.49 24.85
C GLU A 250 12.22 15.09 25.09
N ILE A 251 13.05 15.04 24.04
CA ILE A 251 14.48 14.71 24.14
C ILE A 251 15.25 15.84 24.81
N GLU A 252 14.99 17.10 24.47
CA GLU A 252 15.64 18.26 25.12
C GLU A 252 15.28 18.38 26.61
N ALA A 253 14.04 18.07 26.97
CA ALA A 253 13.57 18.11 28.35
C ALA A 253 13.97 16.86 29.16
N PHE A 254 14.55 15.84 28.52
CA PHE A 254 14.91 14.60 29.20
C PHE A 254 16.10 14.82 30.14
N VAL A 255 15.86 14.65 31.44
CA VAL A 255 16.91 14.64 32.46
C VAL A 255 17.32 13.19 32.71
N SER A 256 18.57 12.85 32.34
CA SER A 256 19.11 11.51 32.56
C SER A 256 19.39 11.28 34.05
N GLU A 257 18.84 10.20 34.60
CA GLU A 257 19.07 9.80 35.99
C GLU A 257 19.97 8.55 36.06
N PRO A 258 21.05 8.56 36.86
CA PRO A 258 21.83 7.36 37.11
C PRO A 258 20.98 6.32 37.85
N PHE A 259 21.17 5.05 37.49
CA PHE A 259 20.53 3.93 38.18
C PHE A 259 21.54 2.79 38.36
N TRP A 260 21.29 1.99 39.39
CA TRP A 260 22.10 0.84 39.76
C TRP A 260 21.24 -0.41 39.72
N LYS A 261 21.87 -1.55 39.42
CA LYS A 261 21.22 -2.85 39.44
C LYS A 261 22.23 -3.93 39.75
N LEU A 262 21.74 -4.99 40.36
CA LEU A 262 22.53 -6.18 40.61
C LEU A 262 22.46 -7.12 39.40
N LYS A 263 23.56 -7.83 39.15
CA LYS A 263 23.64 -8.92 38.19
C LYS A 263 24.35 -10.08 38.83
N VAL A 264 23.80 -11.27 38.67
CA VAL A 264 24.47 -12.52 39.07
C VAL A 264 24.92 -13.22 37.80
N LEU A 265 26.23 -13.43 37.67
CA LEU A 265 26.83 -14.11 36.53
C LEU A 265 27.24 -15.52 36.97
N HIS A 266 26.84 -16.53 36.21
CA HIS A 266 27.25 -17.91 36.44
C HIS A 266 27.88 -18.50 35.19
N THR A 267 29.17 -18.80 35.27
CA THR A 267 29.98 -19.30 34.17
C THR A 267 30.31 -20.79 34.38
N ILE A 268 30.01 -21.62 33.38
CA ILE A 268 30.44 -23.03 33.32
C ILE A 268 31.05 -23.25 31.93
N GLY A 269 32.34 -23.60 31.90
CA GLY A 269 33.12 -23.62 30.65
C GLY A 269 33.10 -22.25 29.98
N ASP A 270 32.80 -22.21 28.68
CA ASP A 270 32.76 -20.98 27.88
C ASP A 270 31.41 -20.24 27.92
N LEU A 271 30.40 -20.80 28.60
CA LEU A 271 29.06 -20.22 28.66
C LEU A 271 28.84 -19.47 29.98
N THR A 272 28.51 -18.18 29.89
CA THR A 272 28.12 -17.32 31.02
C THR A 272 26.64 -16.99 30.95
N VAL A 273 25.91 -17.24 32.04
CA VAL A 273 24.49 -16.92 32.19
C VAL A 273 24.34 -15.67 33.07
N ASP A 274 23.67 -14.64 32.53
CA ASP A 274 23.32 -13.41 33.26
C ASP A 274 21.91 -13.55 33.86
N PHE A 275 21.85 -13.54 35.19
CA PHE A 275 20.61 -13.51 35.97
C PHE A 275 20.26 -12.07 36.33
N LEU A 276 19.11 -11.63 35.85
CA LEU A 276 18.61 -10.27 36.03
C LEU A 276 17.85 -10.16 37.36
N TRP A 277 18.15 -9.11 38.12
CA TRP A 277 17.52 -8.86 39.40
C TRP A 277 16.02 -8.59 39.25
N ALA A 278 15.20 -9.21 40.10
CA ALA A 278 13.74 -9.08 40.06
C ALA A 278 13.25 -7.65 40.31
N ARG A 279 14.02 -6.83 41.04
CA ARG A 279 13.73 -5.41 41.23
C ARG A 279 14.06 -4.53 40.03
N ASN A 280 14.63 -5.10 38.96
CA ASN A 280 15.11 -4.44 37.74
C ASN A 280 16.26 -3.45 37.98
N ARG A 281 16.00 -2.32 38.66
CA ARG A 281 16.97 -1.27 38.97
C ARG A 281 16.50 -0.38 40.13
N LEU A 282 17.44 0.28 40.81
CA LEU A 282 17.21 1.32 41.80
C LEU A 282 17.87 2.64 41.37
N PHE A 283 17.26 3.76 41.74
CA PHE A 283 17.81 5.11 41.51
C PHE A 283 18.53 5.68 42.74
N ASP A 284 18.59 4.91 43.82
CA ASP A 284 19.40 5.22 45.00
C ASP A 284 20.59 4.28 45.07
N LYS A 285 21.80 4.86 45.11
CA LYS A 285 23.04 4.10 45.11
C LYS A 285 23.25 3.34 46.41
N ALA A 286 23.03 4.00 47.55
CA ALA A 286 23.27 3.41 48.88
C ALA A 286 22.35 2.21 49.11
N ALA A 287 21.07 2.34 48.76
CA ALA A 287 20.11 1.25 48.81
C ALA A 287 20.53 0.07 47.92
N CYS A 288 21.05 0.33 46.72
CA CYS A 288 21.54 -0.74 45.85
C CYS A 288 22.81 -1.40 46.40
N GLU A 289 23.70 -0.63 47.05
CA GLU A 289 24.90 -1.13 47.71
C GLU A 289 24.55 -1.99 48.94
N ASP A 290 23.53 -1.65 49.71
CA ASP A 290 23.06 -2.48 50.82
C ASP A 290 22.61 -3.87 50.34
N TYR A 291 21.82 -3.93 49.26
CA TYR A 291 21.44 -5.23 48.66
C TYR A 291 22.64 -5.99 48.09
N LEU A 292 23.63 -5.27 47.54
CA LEU A 292 24.87 -5.89 47.07
C LEU A 292 25.64 -6.51 48.24
N LEU A 293 25.78 -5.80 49.35
CA LEU A 293 26.48 -6.28 50.55
C LEU A 293 25.78 -7.51 51.14
N LEU A 294 24.44 -7.53 51.18
CA LEU A 294 23.67 -8.72 51.58
C LEU A 294 23.98 -9.91 50.67
N CYS A 295 23.96 -9.72 49.35
CA CYS A 295 24.29 -10.78 48.39
C CYS A 295 25.75 -11.23 48.48
N LEU A 296 26.70 -10.34 48.79
CA LEU A 296 28.11 -10.68 48.93
C LEU A 296 28.41 -11.43 50.24
N ALA A 297 27.63 -11.16 51.29
CA ALA A 297 27.76 -11.84 52.58
C ALA A 297 27.34 -13.33 52.48
N ASP A 298 26.32 -13.65 51.70
CA ASP A 298 25.93 -15.03 51.34
C ASP A 298 25.68 -15.17 49.82
N PRO A 299 26.76 -15.35 49.03
CA PRO A 299 26.66 -15.37 47.57
C PRO A 299 26.14 -16.70 47.01
N LYS A 300 25.73 -17.64 47.86
CA LYS A 300 25.28 -18.95 47.41
C LYS A 300 23.89 -18.84 46.77
N ALA A 301 23.84 -19.00 45.46
CA ALA A 301 22.60 -18.99 44.70
C ALA A 301 21.85 -20.31 44.85
N LYS A 302 20.59 -20.26 45.27
CA LYS A 302 19.67 -21.40 45.29
C LYS A 302 18.72 -21.34 44.10
N VAL A 303 18.62 -22.40 43.30
CA VAL A 303 17.60 -22.53 42.27
C VAL A 303 16.24 -22.75 42.92
N ILE A 304 15.36 -21.77 42.81
CA ILE A 304 14.01 -21.79 43.40
C ILE A 304 13.03 -22.53 42.49
N ASP A 305 13.11 -22.28 41.18
CA ASP A 305 12.24 -22.90 40.19
C ASP A 305 12.84 -22.87 38.79
N VAL A 306 12.45 -23.84 37.97
CA VAL A 306 12.81 -23.96 36.55
C VAL A 306 11.55 -24.28 35.75
N ILE A 307 11.11 -23.31 34.95
CA ILE A 307 9.87 -23.40 34.18
C ILE A 307 10.21 -23.43 32.70
N THR A 308 9.79 -24.48 31.99
CA THR A 308 9.89 -24.54 30.53
C THR A 308 8.50 -24.45 29.90
N LYS A 309 8.31 -23.53 28.97
CA LYS A 309 7.04 -23.37 28.23
C LYS A 309 7.30 -23.29 26.73
N ILE A 310 6.38 -23.85 25.95
CA ILE A 310 6.38 -23.66 24.49
C ILE A 310 6.19 -22.17 24.20
N LYS A 311 7.03 -21.64 23.32
CA LYS A 311 6.98 -20.26 22.86
C LYS A 311 6.82 -20.24 21.35
N HIS A 312 5.88 -19.43 20.89
CA HIS A 312 5.73 -19.15 19.47
C HIS A 312 6.28 -17.78 19.14
N LYS A 313 6.93 -17.69 17.98
CA LYS A 313 7.14 -16.41 17.32
C LYS A 313 6.24 -16.37 16.11
N TRP A 314 5.29 -15.45 16.17
CA TRP A 314 4.22 -15.41 15.19
C TRP A 314 4.71 -14.88 13.84
N ARG A 315 4.28 -15.56 12.77
CA ARG A 315 4.46 -15.09 11.40
C ARG A 315 3.72 -13.75 11.18
N PRO A 316 4.08 -12.95 10.16
CA PRO A 316 3.44 -11.65 9.95
C PRO A 316 1.98 -11.82 9.50
N THR A 317 1.17 -10.79 9.75
CA THR A 317 -0.15 -10.66 9.13
C THR A 317 -0.02 -10.23 7.66
N PRO A 318 -1.06 -10.40 6.83
CA PRO A 318 -1.06 -9.90 5.45
C PRO A 318 -0.67 -8.42 5.37
N LEU A 319 0.04 -8.07 4.31
CA LEU A 319 0.69 -6.77 4.16
C LEU A 319 -0.32 -5.70 3.74
N ASP A 320 -0.45 -4.63 4.53
CA ASP A 320 -1.16 -3.41 4.15
C ASP A 320 -0.15 -2.31 3.74
N THR A 321 -0.64 -1.16 3.26
CA THR A 321 0.23 -0.05 2.81
C THR A 321 1.15 0.45 3.93
N VAL A 322 0.60 0.61 5.13
CA VAL A 322 1.33 1.18 6.27
C VAL A 322 2.47 0.28 6.69
N GLU A 323 2.24 -1.03 6.78
CA GLU A 323 3.29 -1.97 7.16
C GLU A 323 4.33 -2.13 6.02
N MET A 324 3.92 -2.08 4.75
CA MET A 324 4.86 -2.06 3.62
C MET A 324 5.81 -0.85 3.70
N GLU A 325 5.29 0.36 3.95
CA GLU A 325 6.10 1.56 4.09
C GLU A 325 7.03 1.48 5.31
N LYS A 326 6.53 1.01 6.46
CA LYS A 326 7.32 0.84 7.69
C LYS A 326 8.43 -0.21 7.53
N LEU A 327 8.14 -1.34 6.90
CA LEU A 327 9.12 -2.40 6.66
C LEU A 327 10.17 -1.94 5.66
N SER A 328 9.76 -1.29 4.57
CA SER A 328 10.69 -0.76 3.56
C SER A 328 11.63 0.28 4.17
N SER A 329 11.12 1.19 5.00
CA SER A 329 11.95 2.16 5.73
C SER A 329 12.89 1.49 6.72
N ARG A 330 12.38 0.64 7.62
CA ARG A 330 13.19 0.03 8.70
C ARG A 330 14.23 -0.95 8.16
N LYS A 331 13.83 -1.81 7.21
CA LYS A 331 14.59 -2.97 6.75
C LYS A 331 15.35 -2.72 5.45
N LEU A 332 14.76 -1.98 4.50
CA LEU A 332 15.40 -1.71 3.21
C LEU A 332 16.07 -0.34 3.15
N LYS A 333 15.82 0.56 4.12
CA LYS A 333 16.27 1.96 4.10
C LYS A 333 15.75 2.75 2.91
N ILE A 334 14.54 2.41 2.45
CA ILE A 334 13.84 3.09 1.35
C ILE A 334 12.74 3.97 1.93
N SER A 335 12.64 5.22 1.48
CA SER A 335 11.61 6.14 1.98
C SER A 335 10.20 5.66 1.61
N ALA A 336 9.17 6.07 2.37
CA ALA A 336 7.78 5.75 2.06
C ALA A 336 7.37 6.20 0.64
N LYS A 337 7.76 7.43 0.26
CA LYS A 337 7.49 7.99 -1.08
C LYS A 337 8.08 7.13 -2.20
N GLU A 338 9.34 6.73 -2.06
CA GLU A 338 10.00 5.89 -3.05
C GLU A 338 9.40 4.48 -3.08
N THR A 339 9.10 3.91 -1.92
CA THR A 339 8.42 2.61 -1.78
C THR A 339 7.10 2.60 -2.55
N MET A 340 6.24 3.62 -2.34
CA MET A 340 4.97 3.73 -3.04
C MET A 340 5.14 3.92 -4.55
N THR A 341 6.13 4.72 -4.97
CA THR A 341 6.43 4.91 -6.40
C THR A 341 6.81 3.59 -7.07
N ILE A 342 7.64 2.79 -6.41
CA ILE A 342 8.05 1.47 -6.89
C ILE A 342 6.86 0.50 -6.89
N ALA A 343 6.10 0.44 -5.80
CA ALA A 343 4.94 -0.44 -5.69
C ALA A 343 3.89 -0.15 -6.77
N GLU A 344 3.59 1.12 -7.04
CA GLU A 344 2.68 1.51 -8.15
C GLU A 344 3.20 1.09 -9.52
N LYS A 345 4.52 1.19 -9.74
CA LYS A 345 5.18 0.72 -10.98
C LYS A 345 5.06 -0.79 -11.13
N LEU A 346 5.25 -1.55 -10.05
CA LEU A 346 5.09 -3.01 -10.05
C LEU A 346 3.63 -3.41 -10.31
N TYR A 347 2.68 -2.73 -9.66
CA TYR A 347 1.25 -2.93 -9.88
C TYR A 347 0.82 -2.61 -11.32
N SER A 348 1.29 -1.50 -11.91
CA SER A 348 0.98 -1.11 -13.30
C SER A 348 1.45 -2.15 -14.34
N LYS A 349 2.47 -2.95 -13.96
CA LYS A 349 3.00 -4.07 -14.75
C LYS A 349 2.31 -5.41 -14.43
N GLY A 350 1.35 -5.44 -13.52
CA GLY A 350 0.64 -6.65 -13.07
C GLY A 350 1.50 -7.60 -12.21
N ILE A 351 2.52 -7.07 -11.53
CA ILE A 351 3.48 -7.86 -10.74
C ILE A 351 3.00 -8.05 -9.29
N ILE A 352 2.32 -7.04 -8.74
CA ILE A 352 1.70 -7.08 -7.40
C ILE A 352 0.25 -6.59 -7.47
N SER A 353 -0.53 -6.90 -6.44
CA SER A 353 -1.84 -6.30 -6.22
C SER A 353 -1.73 -4.80 -5.89
N TYR A 354 -2.87 -4.11 -5.91
CA TYR A 354 -2.92 -2.66 -5.72
C TYR A 354 -2.32 -2.23 -4.36
N PRO A 355 -1.31 -1.34 -4.33
CA PRO A 355 -0.50 -1.10 -3.13
C PRO A 355 -1.06 -0.05 -2.17
N ARG A 356 -2.29 0.45 -2.40
CA ARG A 356 -2.99 1.42 -1.55
C ARG A 356 -4.23 0.76 -0.94
N THR A 357 -4.03 0.06 0.17
CA THR A 357 -5.08 -0.69 0.88
C THR A 357 -4.83 -0.70 2.38
N GLU A 358 -5.92 -0.68 3.15
CA GLU A 358 -5.91 -0.89 4.60
C GLU A 358 -6.21 -2.35 4.97
N THR A 359 -6.47 -3.21 3.97
CA THR A 359 -6.85 -4.60 4.16
C THR A 359 -5.65 -5.44 4.57
N ASN A 360 -5.76 -6.11 5.72
CA ASN A 360 -4.75 -7.03 6.24
C ASN A 360 -5.31 -8.45 6.46
N GLN A 361 -6.32 -8.82 5.67
CA GLN A 361 -6.91 -10.16 5.64
C GLN A 361 -7.19 -10.60 4.20
N PHE A 362 -6.89 -11.86 3.87
CA PHE A 362 -7.28 -12.44 2.58
C PHE A 362 -8.74 -12.89 2.62
N SER A 363 -9.51 -12.59 1.57
CA SER A 363 -10.84 -13.16 1.38
C SER A 363 -10.75 -14.63 0.95
N LYS A 364 -11.84 -15.38 1.13
CA LYS A 364 -11.91 -16.80 0.73
C LYS A 364 -11.88 -17.00 -0.79
N ASP A 365 -12.17 -15.96 -1.56
CA ASP A 365 -12.23 -16.02 -3.02
C ASP A 365 -10.85 -15.93 -3.69
N ILE A 366 -9.80 -15.62 -2.91
CA ILE A 366 -8.43 -15.54 -3.42
C ILE A 366 -7.81 -16.92 -3.39
N ASP A 367 -7.41 -17.41 -4.56
CA ASP A 367 -6.68 -18.66 -4.71
C ASP A 367 -5.21 -18.49 -4.31
N LEU A 368 -4.97 -18.56 -2.99
CA LEU A 368 -3.62 -18.46 -2.42
C LEU A 368 -2.70 -19.57 -2.93
N SER A 369 -3.22 -20.77 -3.18
CA SER A 369 -2.44 -21.90 -3.68
C SER A 369 -1.87 -21.61 -5.07
N SER A 370 -2.66 -21.05 -5.98
CA SER A 370 -2.16 -20.64 -7.30
C SER A 370 -1.09 -19.55 -7.21
N LEU A 371 -1.23 -18.59 -6.28
CA LEU A 371 -0.24 -17.53 -6.08
C LEU A 371 1.08 -18.08 -5.52
N ILE A 372 1.02 -19.02 -4.58
CA ILE A 372 2.22 -19.67 -4.02
C ILE A 372 2.91 -20.54 -5.08
N GLU A 373 2.14 -21.31 -5.87
CA GLU A 373 2.65 -22.15 -6.95
C GLU A 373 3.45 -21.33 -7.98
N GLN A 374 3.01 -20.11 -8.31
CA GLN A 374 3.76 -19.24 -9.21
C GLN A 374 5.15 -18.85 -8.67
N LEU A 375 5.35 -18.83 -7.35
CA LEU A 375 6.61 -18.42 -6.72
C LEU A 375 7.61 -19.56 -6.55
N THR A 376 7.23 -20.82 -6.83
CA THR A 376 8.09 -22.01 -6.65
C THR A 376 9.31 -22.00 -7.58
N ALA A 377 9.23 -21.30 -8.71
CA ALA A 377 10.32 -21.21 -9.67
C ALA A 377 11.39 -20.14 -9.32
N HIS A 378 11.24 -19.38 -8.23
CA HIS A 378 12.26 -18.40 -7.83
C HIS A 378 13.46 -19.07 -7.16
N PRO A 379 14.72 -18.75 -7.51
CA PRO A 379 15.90 -19.42 -6.96
C PRO A 379 16.04 -19.29 -5.43
N ASP A 380 15.72 -18.13 -4.85
CA ASP A 380 16.01 -17.86 -3.44
C ASP A 380 14.93 -18.32 -2.44
N TRP A 381 13.69 -18.51 -2.89
CA TRP A 381 12.56 -18.87 -2.01
C TRP A 381 11.61 -19.91 -2.60
N GLY A 382 11.89 -20.42 -3.80
CA GLY A 382 11.07 -21.40 -4.50
C GLY A 382 10.87 -22.68 -3.68
N THR A 383 11.95 -23.21 -3.11
CA THR A 383 11.91 -24.37 -2.20
C THR A 383 11.05 -24.11 -0.97
N PHE A 384 11.04 -22.87 -0.45
CA PHE A 384 10.14 -22.52 0.66
C PHE A 384 8.69 -22.47 0.20
N ALA A 385 8.40 -21.87 -0.96
CA ALA A 385 7.05 -21.84 -1.53
C ALA A 385 6.50 -23.26 -1.76
N GLN A 386 7.32 -24.19 -2.23
CA GLN A 386 6.95 -25.60 -2.36
C GLN A 386 6.57 -26.23 -1.01
N ARG A 387 7.36 -26.00 0.05
CA ARG A 387 7.02 -26.45 1.42
C ARG A 387 5.69 -25.86 1.90
N VAL A 388 5.39 -24.60 1.58
CA VAL A 388 4.10 -23.98 1.93
C VAL A 388 2.95 -24.65 1.19
N ASN A 389 3.11 -25.01 -0.09
CA ASN A 389 2.10 -25.76 -0.83
C ASN A 389 1.82 -27.14 -0.21
N GLU A 390 2.86 -27.84 0.25
CA GLU A 390 2.72 -29.12 0.96
C GLU A 390 1.98 -28.96 2.31
N TRP A 391 2.21 -27.85 3.03
CA TRP A 391 1.52 -27.56 4.29
C TRP A 391 0.08 -27.07 4.12
N GLY A 392 -0.25 -26.54 2.94
CA GLY A 392 -1.45 -25.76 2.70
C GLY A 392 -1.32 -24.31 3.17
N ALA A 393 -1.81 -23.38 2.35
CA ALA A 393 -1.78 -21.96 2.66
C ALA A 393 -2.57 -21.65 3.95
N ASN A 394 -1.91 -21.05 4.94
CA ASN A 394 -2.50 -20.72 6.23
C ASN A 394 -2.22 -19.25 6.60
N PRO A 395 -2.89 -18.27 5.95
CA PRO A 395 -2.66 -16.85 6.22
C PRO A 395 -3.01 -16.48 7.67
N ARG A 396 -2.12 -15.73 8.33
CA ARG A 396 -2.42 -15.12 9.64
C ARG A 396 -3.21 -13.83 9.47
N ASN A 397 -4.50 -13.93 9.16
CA ASN A 397 -5.33 -12.75 8.91
C ASN A 397 -5.37 -11.77 10.11
N GLY A 398 -5.34 -10.48 9.80
CA GLY A 398 -5.64 -9.40 10.75
C GLY A 398 -7.13 -9.14 10.86
N ASN A 399 -7.50 -7.90 11.17
CA ASN A 399 -8.87 -7.48 11.49
C ASN A 399 -9.39 -6.31 10.63
N LYS A 400 -8.66 -5.87 9.60
CA LYS A 400 -9.02 -4.72 8.76
C LYS A 400 -9.38 -5.13 7.35
N SER A 401 -10.36 -4.48 6.76
CA SER A 401 -10.67 -4.56 5.33
C SER A 401 -11.34 -3.27 4.87
N ASP A 402 -10.86 -2.74 3.74
CA ASP A 402 -11.48 -1.62 3.02
C ASP A 402 -12.66 -2.05 2.12
N GLN A 403 -12.95 -3.36 2.06
CA GLN A 403 -13.97 -3.98 1.20
C GLN A 403 -13.78 -3.72 -0.31
N ALA A 404 -12.59 -3.28 -0.72
CA ALA A 404 -12.25 -2.94 -2.10
C ALA A 404 -11.05 -3.76 -2.61
N HIS A 405 -10.00 -3.84 -1.81
CA HIS A 405 -8.72 -4.43 -2.20
C HIS A 405 -8.31 -5.55 -1.25
N PRO A 406 -7.67 -6.62 -1.78
CA PRO A 406 -6.98 -7.58 -0.95
C PRO A 406 -5.68 -6.98 -0.38
N PRO A 407 -5.02 -7.66 0.58
CA PRO A 407 -3.69 -7.28 1.02
C PRO A 407 -2.69 -7.21 -0.14
N ILE A 408 -1.60 -6.49 0.05
CA ILE A 408 -0.52 -6.37 -0.94
C ILE A 408 0.19 -7.73 -1.06
N HIS A 409 0.15 -8.31 -2.26
CA HIS A 409 0.71 -9.64 -2.54
C HIS A 409 1.23 -9.74 -3.98
N PRO A 410 2.17 -10.67 -4.27
CA PRO A 410 2.64 -10.87 -5.64
C PRO A 410 1.56 -11.55 -6.49
N THR A 411 1.35 -11.05 -7.70
CA THR A 411 0.38 -11.58 -8.67
C THR A 411 1.05 -12.25 -9.86
N LYS A 412 2.38 -12.12 -9.97
CA LYS A 412 3.21 -12.70 -11.01
C LYS A 412 4.64 -12.87 -10.52
N LEU A 413 5.29 -13.98 -10.87
CA LEU A 413 6.72 -14.18 -10.66
C LEU A 413 7.54 -13.34 -11.66
N VAL A 414 8.55 -12.64 -11.15
CA VAL A 414 9.51 -11.85 -11.93
C VAL A 414 10.91 -12.01 -11.33
N THR A 415 11.92 -12.22 -12.18
CA THR A 415 13.33 -12.44 -11.77
C THR A 415 14.30 -11.42 -12.37
N ASP A 416 13.85 -10.57 -13.30
CA ASP A 416 14.65 -9.58 -14.03
C ASP A 416 14.49 -8.15 -13.47
N LEU A 417 14.10 -8.01 -12.20
CA LEU A 417 14.10 -6.72 -11.52
C LEU A 417 15.49 -6.39 -10.97
N HIS A 418 15.81 -5.10 -10.88
CA HIS A 418 17.09 -4.62 -10.38
C HIS A 418 16.92 -3.47 -9.38
N GLY A 419 17.95 -3.22 -8.57
CA GLY A 419 17.97 -2.09 -7.63
C GLY A 419 16.84 -2.14 -6.61
N ASN A 420 16.27 -0.98 -6.29
CA ASN A 420 15.19 -0.89 -5.31
C ASN A 420 13.87 -1.55 -5.78
N ASP A 421 13.62 -1.65 -7.09
CA ASP A 421 12.47 -2.38 -7.63
C ASP A 421 12.51 -3.86 -7.20
N ALA A 422 13.68 -4.50 -7.32
CA ALA A 422 13.88 -5.88 -6.90
C ALA A 422 13.72 -6.05 -5.38
N ARG A 423 14.29 -5.13 -4.60
CA ARG A 423 14.29 -5.20 -3.13
C ARG A 423 12.89 -5.04 -2.54
N VAL A 424 12.07 -4.14 -3.10
CA VAL A 424 10.67 -3.96 -2.67
C VAL A 424 9.83 -5.18 -3.08
N TYR A 425 10.02 -5.69 -4.30
CA TYR A 425 9.32 -6.89 -4.75
C TYR A 425 9.68 -8.12 -3.90
N GLU A 426 10.97 -8.34 -3.62
CA GLU A 426 11.46 -9.41 -2.73
C GLU A 426 10.83 -9.31 -1.34
N LEU A 427 10.76 -8.11 -0.75
CA LEU A 427 10.11 -7.90 0.53
C LEU A 427 8.64 -8.35 0.49
N ILE A 428 7.89 -7.95 -0.54
CA ILE A 428 6.48 -8.33 -0.72
C ILE A 428 6.34 -9.86 -0.87
N CYS A 429 7.17 -10.50 -1.71
CA CYS A 429 7.16 -11.95 -1.93
C CYS A 429 7.48 -12.73 -0.65
N ARG A 430 8.58 -12.38 0.04
CA ARG A 430 8.98 -13.03 1.28
C ARG A 430 7.96 -12.81 2.39
N HIS A 431 7.37 -11.61 2.47
CA HIS A 431 6.32 -11.31 3.45
C HIS A 431 5.06 -12.13 3.18
N PHE A 432 4.65 -12.24 1.92
CA PHE A 432 3.52 -13.07 1.51
C PHE A 432 3.73 -14.53 1.91
N LEU A 433 4.85 -15.15 1.48
CA LEU A 433 5.19 -16.54 1.82
C LEU A 433 5.28 -16.77 3.32
N ALA A 434 5.86 -15.83 4.07
CA ALA A 434 5.90 -15.89 5.52
C ALA A 434 4.50 -15.87 6.14
N CYS A 435 3.64 -14.95 5.69
CA CYS A 435 2.27 -14.77 6.16
C CYS A 435 1.42 -16.03 5.98
N VAL A 436 1.55 -16.72 4.84
CA VAL A 436 0.78 -17.94 4.53
C VAL A 436 1.41 -19.23 5.08
N SER A 437 2.53 -19.14 5.81
CA SER A 437 3.25 -20.30 6.35
C SER A 437 2.85 -20.62 7.81
N LYS A 438 3.80 -21.15 8.61
CA LYS A 438 3.62 -21.51 10.02
C LYS A 438 4.43 -20.58 10.93
N ASP A 439 3.97 -20.41 12.16
CA ASP A 439 4.72 -19.69 13.19
C ASP A 439 6.00 -20.44 13.55
N ALA A 440 7.06 -19.71 13.93
CA ALA A 440 8.24 -20.36 14.48
C ALA A 440 7.93 -20.89 15.88
N VAL A 441 8.47 -22.06 16.22
CA VAL A 441 8.19 -22.77 17.48
C VAL A 441 9.49 -23.01 18.23
N GLY A 442 9.46 -22.76 19.53
CA GLY A 442 10.58 -22.96 20.44
C GLY A 442 10.11 -23.25 21.85
N SER A 443 11.05 -23.39 22.77
CA SER A 443 10.79 -23.45 24.19
C SER A 443 11.60 -22.38 24.92
N GLU A 444 10.92 -21.67 25.81
CA GLU A 444 11.54 -20.70 26.72
C GLU A 444 11.66 -21.34 28.10
N THR A 445 12.89 -21.39 28.60
CA THR A 445 13.21 -21.89 29.95
C THR A 445 13.52 -20.70 30.83
N VAL A 446 12.80 -20.56 31.93
CA VAL A 446 12.97 -19.50 32.93
C VAL A 446 13.51 -20.14 34.20
N VAL A 447 14.68 -19.67 34.65
CA VAL A 447 15.33 -20.14 35.87
C VAL A 447 15.32 -19.01 36.88
N ASN A 448 14.67 -19.25 38.02
CA ASN A 448 14.62 -18.31 39.13
C ASN A 448 15.57 -18.77 40.24
N ILE A 449 16.42 -17.87 40.71
CA ILE A 449 17.36 -18.12 41.78
C ILE A 449 17.15 -17.13 42.93
N SER A 450 17.54 -17.52 44.13
CA SER A 450 17.61 -16.68 45.32
C SER A 450 19.06 -16.58 45.79
N VAL A 451 19.54 -15.37 46.05
CA VAL A 451 20.84 -15.07 46.65
C VAL A 451 20.61 -14.15 47.84
N ALA A 452 20.96 -14.58 49.06
CA ALA A 452 20.70 -13.82 50.29
C ALA A 452 19.24 -13.30 50.44
N GLY A 453 18.26 -14.06 49.94
CA GLY A 453 16.83 -13.68 49.93
C GLY A 453 16.37 -12.80 48.75
N GLU A 454 17.30 -12.28 47.94
CA GLU A 454 16.99 -11.52 46.74
C GLU A 454 16.82 -12.43 45.51
N MET A 455 15.83 -12.12 44.68
CA MET A 455 15.43 -12.96 43.55
C MET A 455 16.05 -12.48 42.23
N PHE A 456 16.52 -13.43 41.42
CA PHE A 456 17.05 -13.17 40.09
C PHE A 456 16.53 -14.19 39.08
N THR A 457 16.45 -13.78 37.82
CA THR A 457 15.88 -14.59 36.74
C THR A 457 16.81 -14.63 35.53
N ALA A 458 17.07 -15.83 35.03
CA ALA A 458 17.66 -16.04 33.71
C ALA A 458 16.64 -16.68 32.78
N THR A 459 16.69 -16.30 31.51
CA THR A 459 15.88 -16.89 30.44
C THR A 459 16.76 -17.52 29.39
N GLY A 460 16.42 -18.73 28.98
CA GLY A 460 16.97 -19.44 27.84
C GLY A 460 15.91 -19.68 26.79
N LEU A 461 16.32 -19.78 25.54
CA LEU A 461 15.44 -20.01 24.39
C LEU A 461 16.06 -21.05 23.46
N CYS A 462 15.35 -22.15 23.25
CA CYS A 462 15.66 -23.14 22.23
C CYS A 462 14.65 -23.01 21.09
N ILE A 463 15.13 -22.93 19.84
CA ILE A 463 14.27 -22.87 18.65
C ILE A 463 14.19 -24.27 18.08
N HIS A 464 12.97 -24.83 18.00
CA HIS A 464 12.72 -26.17 17.48
C HIS A 464 12.43 -26.13 15.98
N GLU A 465 11.56 -25.20 15.56
CA GLU A 465 11.16 -25.02 14.18
C GLU A 465 11.24 -23.54 13.80
N ARG A 466 12.03 -23.22 12.78
CA ARG A 466 12.19 -21.85 12.30
C ARG A 466 11.01 -21.36 11.45
N ASN A 467 10.38 -22.28 10.70
CA ASN A 467 9.21 -22.03 9.87
C ASN A 467 9.34 -20.72 9.06
N TYR A 468 8.43 -19.74 9.23
CA TYR A 468 8.45 -18.49 8.45
C TYR A 468 9.80 -17.74 8.47
N LEU A 469 10.63 -17.92 9.51
CA LEU A 469 11.95 -17.30 9.63
C LEU A 469 12.97 -17.80 8.58
N ASP A 470 12.69 -18.90 7.90
CA ASP A 470 13.53 -19.40 6.80
C ASP A 470 13.37 -18.56 5.52
N VAL A 471 12.19 -17.97 5.30
CA VAL A 471 11.94 -17.10 4.13
C VAL A 471 12.02 -15.62 4.47
N PHE A 472 11.60 -15.23 5.69
CA PHE A 472 11.50 -13.83 6.10
C PHE A 472 12.77 -13.33 6.80
N ILE A 473 13.84 -13.19 6.01
CA ILE A 473 15.19 -12.80 6.47
C ILE A 473 15.26 -11.44 7.19
N TYR A 474 14.22 -10.62 7.12
CA TYR A 474 14.13 -9.32 7.79
C TYR A 474 13.86 -9.43 9.29
N GLU A 475 13.53 -10.63 9.77
CA GLU A 475 13.25 -10.91 11.16
C GLU A 475 14.18 -11.98 11.72
N LYS A 476 14.64 -11.79 12.96
CA LYS A 476 15.55 -12.73 13.64
C LYS A 476 14.90 -13.27 14.90
N TRP A 477 15.11 -14.55 15.15
CA TRP A 477 14.86 -15.17 16.45
C TRP A 477 16.13 -15.95 16.79
N ASN A 478 16.81 -15.52 17.83
CA ASN A 478 18.12 -16.06 18.19
C ASN A 478 17.95 -16.96 19.40
N ALA A 479 18.43 -18.19 19.31
CA ALA A 479 18.51 -19.07 20.46
C ALA A 479 19.38 -18.42 21.55
N LYS A 480 19.02 -18.66 22.80
CA LYS A 480 19.78 -18.21 23.97
C LYS A 480 20.03 -19.41 24.84
N GLN A 481 21.24 -19.95 24.78
CA GLN A 481 21.62 -21.10 25.57
C GLN A 481 21.81 -20.69 27.04
N ILE A 482 21.34 -21.54 27.94
CA ILE A 482 21.61 -21.47 29.37
C ILE A 482 22.05 -22.85 29.86
N HIS A 483 22.69 -22.90 31.02
CA HIS A 483 23.05 -24.17 31.66
C HIS A 483 21.80 -24.98 32.04
N LYS A 484 21.98 -26.28 32.27
CA LYS A 484 20.95 -27.09 32.91
C LYS A 484 20.93 -26.75 34.41
N TYR A 485 19.81 -26.25 34.90
CA TYR A 485 19.56 -26.03 36.32
C TYR A 485 18.48 -26.99 36.80
N GLU A 486 18.57 -27.43 38.05
CA GLU A 486 17.54 -28.26 38.69
C GLU A 486 17.08 -27.58 39.97
N ARG A 487 15.78 -27.65 40.23
CA ARG A 487 15.17 -27.02 41.39
C ARG A 487 15.79 -27.56 42.68
N GLY A 488 16.16 -26.66 43.59
CA GLY A 488 16.80 -26.99 44.86
C GLY A 488 18.33 -27.02 44.79
N ASN A 489 18.93 -27.02 43.59
CA ASN A 489 20.39 -26.97 43.47
C ASN A 489 20.95 -25.64 43.95
N PHE A 490 22.19 -25.69 44.43
CA PHE A 490 22.94 -24.51 44.81
C PHE A 490 24.18 -24.36 43.91
N PHE A 491 24.54 -23.13 43.59
CA PHE A 491 25.81 -22.79 42.94
C PHE A 491 26.37 -21.50 43.54
N ARG A 492 27.63 -21.20 43.21
CA ARG A 492 28.33 -20.00 43.67
C ARG A 492 28.87 -19.22 42.49
#